data_AF-A0A7V5G7B9-F1
#
_entry.id   AF-A0A7V5G7B9-F1
#
_cell.length_a   1.000
_cell.length_b   1.000
_cell.length_c   1.000
_cell.angle_alpha   90.00
_cell.angle_beta   90.00
_cell.angle_gamma   90.00
#
_symmetry.space_group_name_H-M   'P 1'
#
loop_
_entity.id
_entity.type
_entity.pdbx_description
1 polymer ?
#
loop_
_entity_poly.entity_id
_entity_poly.type
_entity_poly.pdbx_seq_one_letter_code
_entity_poly.pdbx_strand_id
1 'polypeptide(L)'
;RSYGAVVEAIKKHKDKPMILACGNAPTFIYAAINTLLDEGVNLKNVAFILFPVGFVNVVEAKDYGKRFCEHFDIPAILMQGRFGSSTMTVATLHASYKLIKDYDGTTHYNGKK
;
A
#
# COMPACT_ATOMS: atom_id res chain seq x y z
N ARG A 1 -17.21 5.03 4.04
CA ARG A 1 -16.51 4.52 5.25
C ARG A 1 -15.01 4.31 5.00
N SER A 2 -14.59 3.44 4.07
CA SER A 2 -13.17 3.26 3.74
C SER A 2 -12.46 4.54 3.29
N TYR A 3 -13.12 5.36 2.46
CA TYR A 3 -12.61 6.66 2.00
C TYR A 3 -12.28 7.57 3.19
N GLY A 4 -13.27 7.95 4.01
CA GLY A 4 -13.04 8.83 5.16
C GLY A 4 -12.02 8.27 6.15
N ALA A 5 -12.00 6.95 6.38
CA ALA A 5 -11.05 6.34 7.30
C ALA A 5 -9.58 6.54 6.88
N VAL A 6 -9.26 6.42 5.59
CA VAL A 6 -7.89 6.64 5.12
C VAL A 6 -7.52 8.12 5.11
N VAL A 7 -8.48 9.01 4.79
CA VAL A 7 -8.27 10.47 4.88
C VAL A 7 -7.88 10.86 6.30
N GLU A 8 -8.68 10.45 7.29
CA GLU A 8 -8.41 10.77 8.70
C GLU A 8 -7.11 10.15 9.20
N ALA A 9 -6.79 8.92 8.80
CA ALA A 9 -5.55 8.27 9.17
C ALA A 9 -4.31 9.01 8.63
N ILE A 10 -4.33 9.42 7.36
CA ILE A 10 -3.24 10.16 6.73
C ILE A 10 -3.06 11.51 7.42
N LYS A 11 -4.14 12.28 7.60
CA LYS A 11 -4.08 13.58 8.30
C LYS A 11 -3.47 13.46 9.69
N LYS A 12 -3.86 12.44 10.43
CA LYS A 12 -3.36 12.18 11.80
C LYS A 12 -1.89 11.74 11.83
N HIS A 13 -1.38 11.13 10.76
CA HIS A 13 -0.06 10.50 10.72
C HIS A 13 0.86 11.06 9.63
N LYS A 14 0.56 12.23 9.07
CA LYS A 14 1.25 12.83 7.92
C LYS A 14 2.77 12.97 8.08
N ASP A 15 3.24 13.15 9.30
CA ASP A 15 4.67 13.33 9.63
C ASP A 15 5.38 12.01 10.01
N LYS A 16 4.71 10.86 9.87
CA LYS A 16 5.26 9.53 10.20
C LYS A 16 5.41 8.66 8.95
N PRO A 17 6.37 7.72 8.96
CA PRO A 17 6.39 6.65 7.95
C PRO A 17 5.10 5.83 7.98
N MET A 18 4.54 5.57 6.80
CA MET A 18 3.26 4.89 6.63
C MET A 18 3.33 3.79 5.59
N ILE A 19 2.83 2.60 5.95
CA ILE A 19 2.48 1.55 4.99
C ILE A 19 0.96 1.56 4.83
N LEU A 20 0.49 2.02 3.68
CA LEU A 20 -0.92 2.11 3.34
C LEU A 20 -1.38 0.82 2.65
N ALA A 21 -2.09 -0.02 3.40
CA ALA A 21 -2.48 -1.36 2.96
C ALA A 21 -4.01 -1.48 2.78
N CYS A 22 -4.44 -2.02 1.64
CA CYS A 22 -5.85 -2.23 1.33
C CYS A 22 -6.10 -3.55 0.60
N GLY A 23 -6.95 -4.39 1.19
CA GLY A 23 -7.35 -5.69 0.63
C GLY A 23 -8.77 -5.75 0.04
N ASN A 24 -9.54 -4.65 0.08
CA ASN A 24 -10.96 -4.69 -0.30
C ASN A 24 -11.35 -3.50 -1.19
N ALA A 25 -11.39 -2.28 -0.64
CA ALA A 25 -12.07 -1.15 -1.29
C ALA A 25 -11.19 -0.47 -2.36
N PRO A 26 -11.54 -0.50 -3.66
CA PRO A 26 -10.76 0.21 -4.69
C PRO A 26 -10.71 1.72 -4.47
N THR A 27 -11.78 2.30 -3.92
CA THR A 27 -11.88 3.74 -3.60
C THR A 27 -10.85 4.21 -2.57
N PHE A 28 -10.26 3.30 -1.79
CA PHE A 28 -9.15 3.60 -0.90
C PHE A 28 -7.96 4.20 -1.66
N ILE A 29 -7.66 3.70 -2.86
CA ILE A 29 -6.47 4.13 -3.62
C ILE A 29 -6.58 5.62 -3.98
N TYR A 30 -7.72 6.01 -4.56
CA TYR A 30 -7.97 7.42 -4.90
C TYR A 30 -7.96 8.32 -3.67
N ALA A 31 -8.62 7.90 -2.60
CA ALA A 31 -8.68 8.65 -1.35
C ALA A 31 -7.28 8.85 -0.75
N ALA A 32 -6.48 7.79 -0.69
CA ALA A 32 -5.14 7.82 -0.15
C ALA A 32 -4.25 8.77 -0.95
N ILE A 33 -4.19 8.59 -2.28
CA ILE A 33 -3.33 9.39 -3.15
C ILE A 33 -3.70 10.87 -3.08
N ASN A 34 -4.98 11.20 -3.23
CA ASN A 34 -5.42 12.60 -3.18
C ASN A 34 -5.08 13.22 -1.82
N THR A 35 -5.33 12.51 -0.72
CA THR A 35 -5.01 13.04 0.62
C THR A 35 -3.52 13.21 0.86
N LEU A 36 -2.69 12.27 0.38
CA LEU A 36 -1.22 12.40 0.48
C LEU A 36 -0.72 13.67 -0.21
N LEU A 37 -1.28 13.98 -1.39
CA LEU A 37 -0.94 15.18 -2.15
C LEU A 37 -1.48 16.44 -1.48
N ASP A 38 -2.76 16.44 -1.08
CA ASP A 38 -3.43 17.58 -0.46
C ASP A 38 -2.76 17.97 0.87
N GLU A 39 -2.34 16.99 1.67
CA GLU A 39 -1.66 17.21 2.96
C GLU A 39 -0.15 17.44 2.82
N GLY A 40 0.41 17.36 1.60
CA GLY A 40 1.84 17.56 1.36
C GLY A 40 2.73 16.52 2.04
N VAL A 41 2.27 15.28 2.16
CA VAL A 41 3.02 14.20 2.82
C VAL A 41 4.31 13.92 2.04
N ASN A 42 5.43 13.77 2.76
CA ASN A 42 6.68 13.34 2.15
C ASN A 42 6.54 11.89 1.62
N LEU A 43 6.41 11.74 0.30
CA LEU A 43 6.15 10.46 -0.36
C LEU A 43 7.27 9.43 -0.16
N LYS A 44 8.50 9.85 0.18
CA LYS A 44 9.61 8.92 0.53
C LYS A 44 9.33 8.11 1.79
N ASN A 45 8.41 8.57 2.64
CA ASN A 45 7.99 7.91 3.86
C ASN A 45 6.75 7.03 3.67
N VAL A 46 6.30 6.83 2.44
CA VAL A 46 5.08 6.09 2.12
C VAL A 46 5.44 4.80 1.37
N ALA A 47 4.73 3.73 1.68
CA ALA A 47 4.71 2.52 0.86
C ALA A 47 3.29 1.99 0.76
N PHE A 48 2.97 1.26 -0.32
CA PHE A 48 1.63 0.75 -0.59
C PHE A 48 1.55 -0.78 -0.68
N ILE A 49 0.45 -1.34 -0.17
CA ILE A 49 0.01 -2.72 -0.47
C ILE A 49 -1.41 -2.63 -1.03
N LEU A 50 -1.55 -2.74 -2.35
CA LEU A 50 -2.80 -2.48 -3.08
C LEU A 50 -3.40 -3.78 -3.63
N PHE A 51 -4.12 -4.50 -2.78
CA PHE A 51 -4.84 -5.72 -3.13
C PHE A 51 -6.37 -5.59 -3.04
N PRO A 52 -7.01 -4.48 -3.45
CA PRO A 52 -8.47 -4.45 -3.46
C PRO A 52 -9.00 -5.52 -4.43
N VAL A 53 -10.09 -6.16 -4.02
CA VAL A 53 -10.80 -7.17 -4.82
C VAL A 53 -12.13 -6.59 -5.28
N GLY A 54 -12.57 -6.94 -6.47
CA GLY A 54 -13.90 -6.55 -6.91
C GLY A 54 -14.14 -6.72 -8.39
N PHE A 55 -15.31 -6.21 -8.81
CA PHE A 55 -15.76 -6.28 -10.20
C PHE A 55 -15.92 -4.90 -10.84
N VAL A 56 -16.05 -3.85 -10.01
CA VAL A 56 -16.28 -2.47 -10.45
C VAL A 56 -15.07 -1.62 -10.08
N ASN A 57 -14.50 -0.93 -11.07
CA ASN A 57 -13.42 0.06 -10.93
C ASN A 57 -12.12 -0.44 -10.26
N VAL A 58 -11.95 -1.75 -10.07
CA VAL A 58 -10.79 -2.31 -9.36
C VAL A 58 -9.53 -2.32 -10.21
N VAL A 59 -9.66 -2.60 -11.51
CA VAL A 59 -8.52 -2.67 -12.42
C VAL A 59 -7.98 -1.26 -12.65
N GLU A 60 -8.89 -0.33 -12.90
CA GLU A 60 -8.62 1.08 -13.12
C GLU A 60 -8.00 1.73 -11.88
N ALA A 61 -8.54 1.44 -10.68
CA ALA A 61 -7.97 1.96 -9.43
C ALA A 61 -6.54 1.45 -9.18
N LYS A 62 -6.27 0.18 -9.48
CA LYS A 62 -4.93 -0.39 -9.34
C LYS A 62 -3.96 0.17 -10.37
N ASP A 63 -4.39 0.36 -11.61
CA ASP A 63 -3.58 1.00 -12.64
C ASP A 63 -3.22 2.44 -12.26
N TYR A 64 -4.21 3.21 -11.77
CA TYR A 64 -3.99 4.55 -11.23
C TYR A 64 -2.95 4.54 -10.09
N GLY A 65 -3.13 3.65 -9.10
CA GLY A 65 -2.18 3.51 -8.00
C GLY A 65 -0.78 3.10 -8.45
N LYS A 66 -0.69 2.16 -9.40
CA LYS A 66 0.58 1.71 -9.99
C LYS A 66 1.31 2.87 -10.66
N ARG A 67 0.64 3.61 -11.55
CA ARG A 67 1.23 4.73 -12.28
C ARG A 67 1.70 5.84 -11.34
N PHE A 68 0.93 6.13 -10.29
CA PHE A 68 1.33 7.07 -9.25
C PHE A 68 2.61 6.62 -8.54
N CYS A 69 2.66 5.35 -8.13
CA CYS A 69 3.85 4.81 -7.45
C CYS A 69 5.08 4.80 -8.36
N GLU A 70 4.94 4.43 -9.63
CA GLU A 70 6.04 4.45 -10.61
C GLU A 70 6.54 5.87 -10.89
N HIS A 71 5.64 6.86 -10.98
CA HIS A 71 6.02 8.25 -11.25
C HIS A 71 6.78 8.89 -10.09
N PHE A 72 6.41 8.58 -8.85
CA PHE A 72 6.99 9.18 -7.64
C PHE A 72 8.00 8.26 -6.92
N ASP A 73 8.36 7.13 -7.54
CA ASP A 73 9.28 6.12 -6.98
C ASP A 73 8.85 5.64 -5.57
N ILE A 74 7.56 5.40 -5.40
CA ILE A 74 6.97 4.93 -4.13
C ILE A 74 6.96 3.39 -4.13
N PRO A 75 7.54 2.73 -3.12
CA PRO A 75 7.49 1.27 -3.01
C PRO A 75 6.04 0.77 -2.93
N ALA A 76 5.68 -0.15 -3.83
CA ALA A 76 4.34 -0.72 -3.86
C ALA A 76 4.33 -2.21 -4.20
N ILE A 77 3.44 -2.96 -3.54
CA ILE A 77 3.11 -4.34 -3.90
C ILE A 77 1.63 -4.36 -4.29
N LEU A 78 1.32 -4.87 -5.49
CA LEU A 78 -0.02 -4.85 -6.05
C LEU A 78 -0.35 -6.16 -6.77
N MET A 79 -1.62 -6.58 -6.67
CA MET A 79 -2.15 -7.73 -7.40
C MET A 79 -2.84 -7.25 -8.67
N GLN A 80 -2.44 -7.74 -9.84
CA GLN A 80 -3.04 -7.32 -11.11
C GLN A 80 -4.48 -7.83 -11.28
N GLY A 81 -5.23 -7.15 -12.16
CA GLY A 81 -6.60 -7.52 -12.49
C GLY A 81 -7.57 -7.37 -11.32
N ARG A 82 -8.55 -8.27 -11.26
CA ARG A 82 -9.68 -8.19 -10.31
C ARG A 82 -9.42 -8.88 -8.97
N PHE A 83 -8.36 -9.68 -8.87
CA PHE A 83 -8.05 -10.44 -7.67
C PHE A 83 -7.44 -9.57 -6.57
N GLY A 84 -7.79 -9.88 -5.33
CA GLY A 84 -7.32 -9.19 -4.15
C GLY A 84 -7.87 -9.88 -2.91
N SER A 85 -7.37 -9.54 -1.72
CA SER A 85 -7.91 -10.05 -0.47
C SER A 85 -7.25 -9.37 0.72
N SER A 86 -8.03 -9.15 1.79
CA SER A 86 -7.49 -8.82 3.10
C SER A 86 -6.53 -9.89 3.62
N THR A 87 -6.80 -11.18 3.36
CA THR A 87 -5.91 -12.29 3.75
C THR A 87 -4.55 -12.18 3.10
N MET A 88 -4.51 -11.89 1.79
CA MET A 88 -3.25 -11.66 1.07
C MET A 88 -2.53 -10.41 1.57
N THR A 89 -3.28 -9.37 1.90
CA THR A 89 -2.72 -8.11 2.43
C THR A 89 -1.99 -8.37 3.75
N VAL A 90 -2.62 -9.10 4.66
CA VAL A 90 -2.03 -9.48 5.96
C VAL A 90 -0.86 -10.45 5.76
N ALA A 91 -0.98 -11.43 4.85
CA ALA A 91 0.11 -12.35 4.54
C ALA A 91 1.35 -11.60 4.03
N THR A 92 1.19 -10.61 3.16
CA THR A 92 2.29 -9.75 2.70
C THR A 92 2.90 -8.96 3.85
N LEU A 93 2.10 -8.39 4.76
CA LEU A 93 2.64 -7.72 5.96
C LEU A 93 3.45 -8.67 6.85
N HIS A 94 2.97 -9.89 7.09
CA HIS A 94 3.72 -10.90 7.83
C HIS A 94 5.02 -11.30 7.14
N ALA A 95 4.98 -11.47 5.81
CA ALA A 95 6.17 -11.77 5.02
C ALA A 95 7.18 -10.62 5.11
N SER A 96 6.77 -9.37 4.90
CA SER A 96 7.62 -8.18 5.05
C SER A 96 8.25 -8.11 6.44
N TYR A 97 7.47 -8.34 7.50
CA TYR A 97 8.00 -8.37 8.87
C TYR A 97 9.04 -9.48 9.07
N LYS A 98 8.79 -10.69 8.55
CA LYS A 98 9.74 -11.80 8.65
C LYS A 98 11.02 -11.52 7.86
N LEU A 99 10.90 -10.95 6.65
CA LEU A 99 12.04 -10.51 5.84
C LEU A 99 12.90 -9.48 6.59
N ILE A 100 12.28 -8.52 7.27
CA ILE A 100 12.99 -7.52 8.09
C ILE A 100 13.69 -8.18 9.27
N LYS A 101 13.04 -9.12 9.96
CA LYS A 101 13.64 -9.84 11.09
C LYS A 101 14.82 -10.71 10.69
N ASP A 102 14.73 -11.33 9.53
CA ASP A 102 15.77 -12.23 9.01
C ASP A 102 16.81 -11.47 8.16
N TYR A 103 16.71 -10.14 8.10
CA TYR A 103 17.65 -9.29 7.38
C TYR A 103 18.97 -9.22 8.15
N ASP A 104 19.99 -9.91 7.65
CA ASP A 104 21.32 -9.97 8.26
C ASP A 104 22.23 -8.77 7.92
N GLY A 105 21.70 -7.76 7.23
CA GLY A 105 22.45 -6.58 6.81
C GLY A 105 23.21 -6.75 5.49
N THR A 106 23.27 -7.96 4.94
CA THR A 106 23.97 -8.29 3.68
C THR A 106 23.02 -8.79 2.61
N THR A 107 22.13 -7.91 2.13
CA THR A 107 21.30 -8.03 0.90
C THR A 107 20.44 -9.28 0.66
N HIS A 108 20.49 -10.35 1.44
CA HIS A 108 19.81 -11.61 1.13
C HIS A 108 19.02 -12.16 2.32
N TYR A 109 17.73 -12.38 2.08
CA TYR A 109 16.92 -13.23 2.94
C TYR A 109 17.52 -14.63 2.95
N ASN A 110 18.13 -15.04 4.07
CA ASN A 110 18.87 -16.31 4.17
C ASN A 110 17.97 -17.53 4.44
N GLY A 111 16.64 -17.35 4.54
CA GLY A 111 15.65 -18.43 4.63
C GLY A 111 15.78 -19.34 5.84
N LYS A 112 16.58 -18.98 6.85
CA LYS A 112 16.80 -19.83 8.03
C LYS A 112 15.67 -19.65 9.03
N LYS A 113 15.12 -20.79 9.47
CA LYS A 113 14.15 -20.89 10.56
C LYS A 113 14.83 -20.69 11.90
#